data_AF-H2XJL4-F1
#
_entry.id   AF-H2XJL4-F1
#
_cell.length_a   1.000
_cell.length_b   1.000
_cell.length_c   1.000
_cell.angle_alpha   90.00
_cell.angle_beta   90.00
_cell.angle_gamma   90.00
#
_symmetry.space_group_name_H-M   'P 1'
#
loop_
_entity.id
_entity.type
_entity.pdbx_description
1 polymer ?
#
loop_
_entity_poly.entity_id
_entity_poly.type
_entity_poly.pdbx_seq_one_letter_code
_entity_poly.pdbx_strand_id
1 'polypeptide(L)'
;NMSNKHDGCYKSINGRLGKLHYHRGQNFTDAQKHCERVDNSQLAVMKDNATIYDVVASLESYPENRKCIERDFWIGLHKENDKYKWLDGGVWDQTITPVDNSYPGNCVQLYWVRGMKPRWSQENCSSLSAFLCYTSLTDEPLSTTTVTTFSTLRKSTATAASPQSVSPVLIGAIAGGVFALLLALILVMYFCRKRKQRNQNLSPAQNPEVNMSLNFNPMYEESAQEKINPIYNMDI
;
A
#
# COMPACT_ATOMS: atom_id res chain seq x y z
N ASN A 1 -28.64 -4.43 5.28
CA ASN A 1 -27.93 -3.73 6.37
C ASN A 1 -27.18 -4.77 7.22
N MET A 2 -26.04 -5.25 6.74
CA MET A 2 -25.22 -6.27 7.41
C MET A 2 -23.97 -5.60 7.96
N SER A 3 -23.99 -5.27 9.24
CA SER A 3 -22.82 -4.83 9.99
C SER A 3 -21.86 -6.02 10.10
N ASN A 4 -20.79 -6.00 9.31
CA ASN A 4 -19.73 -7.01 9.30
C ASN A 4 -18.89 -6.87 10.58
N LYS A 5 -19.39 -7.44 11.68
CA LYS A 5 -18.84 -7.32 13.03
C LYS A 5 -17.72 -8.33 13.33
N HIS A 6 -16.99 -8.82 12.33
CA HIS A 6 -16.04 -9.92 12.51
C HIS A 6 -14.62 -9.72 11.99
N ASP A 7 -14.26 -8.54 11.49
CA ASP A 7 -12.84 -8.16 11.41
C ASP A 7 -12.57 -7.05 12.43
N GLY A 8 -11.99 -7.42 13.58
CA GLY A 8 -11.58 -6.47 14.61
C GLY A 8 -10.52 -5.48 14.12
N CYS A 9 -9.97 -5.72 12.92
CA CYS A 9 -9.02 -4.87 12.25
C CYS A 9 -9.62 -4.12 11.05
N TYR A 10 -10.91 -4.30 10.71
CA TYR A 10 -11.57 -3.50 9.67
C TYR A 10 -11.50 -2.01 10.01
N LYS A 11 -11.10 -1.21 9.02
CA LYS A 11 -11.12 0.25 9.15
C LYS A 11 -11.50 0.91 7.84
N SER A 12 -12.41 1.87 7.94
CA SER A 12 -12.69 2.82 6.88
C SER A 12 -12.09 4.19 7.23
N ILE A 13 -11.41 4.80 6.28
CA ILE A 13 -10.67 6.05 6.40
C ILE A 13 -11.07 6.94 5.23
N ASN A 14 -11.56 8.15 5.53
CA ASN A 14 -11.83 9.15 4.51
C ASN A 14 -10.53 9.90 4.21
N GLY A 15 -9.97 9.66 3.03
CA GLY A 15 -8.87 10.43 2.46
C GLY A 15 -9.36 11.72 1.81
N ARG A 16 -8.46 12.42 1.15
CA ARG A 16 -8.77 13.64 0.39
C ARG A 16 -9.29 13.32 -1.00
N LEU A 17 -8.83 12.22 -1.60
CA LEU A 17 -9.14 11.84 -2.98
C LEU A 17 -10.10 10.65 -3.04
N GLY A 18 -10.36 10.00 -1.92
CA GLY A 18 -11.21 8.83 -1.87
C GLY A 18 -11.38 8.27 -0.47
N LYS A 19 -12.04 7.13 -0.41
CA LYS A 19 -12.30 6.41 0.82
C LYS A 19 -11.53 5.09 0.78
N LEU A 20 -10.66 4.89 1.76
CA LEU A 20 -9.86 3.69 1.92
C LEU A 20 -10.51 2.75 2.94
N HIS A 21 -10.59 1.48 2.59
CA HIS A 21 -11.05 0.40 3.45
C HIS A 21 -9.92 -0.62 3.59
N TYR A 22 -9.57 -0.92 4.83
CA TYR A 22 -8.52 -1.86 5.19
C TYR A 22 -9.13 -3.15 5.75
N HIS A 23 -8.59 -4.28 5.29
CA HIS A 23 -9.00 -5.64 5.67
C HIS A 23 -7.82 -6.60 5.71
N ARG A 24 -8.00 -7.77 6.32
CA ARG A 24 -6.94 -8.79 6.50
C ARG A 24 -7.22 -10.13 5.86
N GLY A 25 -6.13 -10.84 5.56
CA GLY A 25 -6.09 -12.31 5.49
C GLY A 25 -6.88 -12.92 4.33
N GLN A 26 -6.76 -12.37 3.13
CA GLN A 26 -7.38 -12.93 1.93
C GLN A 26 -6.36 -13.17 0.82
N ASN A 27 -6.64 -14.14 -0.04
CA ASN A 27 -5.96 -14.23 -1.34
C ASN A 27 -6.47 -13.12 -2.26
N PHE A 28 -5.77 -12.87 -3.37
CA PHE A 28 -6.08 -11.74 -4.25
C PHE A 28 -7.52 -11.76 -4.81
N THR A 29 -7.98 -12.94 -5.25
CA THR A 29 -9.31 -13.08 -5.86
C THR A 29 -10.42 -12.84 -4.84
N ASP A 30 -10.26 -13.37 -3.63
CA ASP A 30 -11.25 -13.19 -2.57
C ASP A 30 -11.21 -11.78 -1.99
N ALA A 31 -10.03 -11.14 -1.93
CA ALA A 31 -9.87 -9.74 -1.58
C ALA A 31 -10.61 -8.82 -2.58
N GLN A 32 -10.46 -9.06 -3.89
CA GLN A 32 -11.21 -8.33 -4.92
C GLN A 32 -12.72 -8.47 -4.71
N LYS A 33 -13.22 -9.71 -4.63
CA LYS A 33 -14.65 -9.97 -4.40
C LYS A 33 -15.13 -9.37 -3.08
N HIS A 34 -14.27 -9.25 -2.08
CA HIS A 34 -14.60 -8.63 -0.80
C HIS A 34 -14.84 -7.13 -0.97
N CYS A 35 -13.92 -6.42 -1.62
CA CYS A 35 -14.09 -5.00 -1.90
C CYS A 35 -15.41 -4.71 -2.64
N GLU A 36 -15.71 -5.54 -3.64
CA GLU A 36 -16.94 -5.40 -4.44
C GLU A 36 -18.21 -5.59 -3.60
N ARG A 37 -18.24 -6.64 -2.76
CA ARG A 37 -19.46 -7.01 -2.02
C ARG A 37 -19.66 -6.25 -0.71
N VAL A 38 -18.58 -5.87 -0.03
CA VAL A 38 -18.63 -5.32 1.32
C VAL A 38 -18.50 -3.81 1.31
N ASP A 39 -17.56 -3.28 0.54
CA ASP A 39 -17.27 -1.85 0.51
C ASP A 39 -17.90 -1.14 -0.69
N ASN A 40 -18.51 -1.89 -1.61
CA ASN A 40 -18.99 -1.39 -2.89
C ASN A 40 -17.88 -0.62 -3.64
N SER A 41 -16.71 -1.24 -3.69
CA SER A 41 -15.50 -0.68 -4.27
C SER A 41 -14.67 -1.77 -4.96
N GLN A 42 -13.42 -1.47 -5.31
CA GLN A 42 -12.45 -2.45 -5.81
C GLN A 42 -11.14 -2.37 -5.03
N LEU A 43 -10.23 -3.32 -5.26
CA LEU A 43 -8.86 -3.20 -4.76
C LEU A 43 -8.23 -1.91 -5.28
N ALA A 44 -7.39 -1.28 -4.46
CA ALA A 44 -6.89 0.06 -4.71
C ALA A 44 -6.17 0.19 -6.06
N VAL A 45 -6.71 1.05 -6.93
CA VAL A 45 -6.11 1.44 -8.22
C VAL A 45 -5.45 2.80 -8.05
N MET A 46 -4.13 2.85 -8.20
CA MET A 46 -3.32 4.03 -7.90
C MET A 46 -2.45 4.38 -9.12
N LYS A 47 -3.07 5.07 -10.09
CA LYS A 47 -2.47 5.37 -11.40
C LYS A 47 -1.64 6.66 -11.42
N ASP A 48 -1.58 7.39 -10.32
CA ASP A 48 -0.87 8.66 -10.20
C ASP A 48 -0.33 8.87 -8.78
N ASN A 49 0.66 9.76 -8.66
CA ASN A 49 1.31 10.04 -7.37
C ASN A 49 0.34 10.62 -6.33
N ALA A 50 -0.66 11.41 -6.73
CA ALA A 50 -1.58 12.02 -5.78
C ALA A 50 -2.44 10.95 -5.10
N THR A 51 -2.95 9.99 -5.87
CA THR A 51 -3.71 8.84 -5.34
C THR A 51 -2.84 7.96 -4.44
N ILE A 52 -1.58 7.69 -4.83
CA ILE A 52 -0.63 6.93 -3.98
C ILE A 52 -0.43 7.66 -2.64
N TYR A 53 -0.20 8.97 -2.66
CA TYR A 53 0.00 9.74 -1.44
C TYR A 53 -1.24 9.82 -0.57
N ASP A 54 -2.45 9.87 -1.15
CA ASP A 54 -3.70 9.88 -0.38
C ASP A 54 -3.93 8.54 0.34
N VAL A 55 -3.67 7.43 -0.34
CA VAL A 55 -3.73 6.08 0.25
C VAL A 55 -2.69 5.93 1.36
N VAL A 56 -1.44 6.34 1.12
CA VAL A 56 -0.37 6.27 2.13
C VAL A 56 -0.67 7.16 3.34
N ALA A 57 -1.14 8.39 3.13
CA ALA A 57 -1.52 9.28 4.22
C ALA A 57 -2.69 8.71 5.03
N SER A 58 -3.63 8.04 4.37
CA SER A 58 -4.73 7.32 5.04
C SER A 58 -4.19 6.20 5.94
N LEU A 59 -3.23 5.41 5.46
CA LEU A 59 -2.54 4.40 6.29
C LEU A 59 -1.78 5.03 7.46
N GLU A 60 -1.08 6.15 7.23
CA GLU A 60 -0.33 6.87 8.27
C GLU A 60 -1.22 7.49 9.35
N SER A 61 -2.47 7.83 9.03
CA SER A 61 -3.44 8.34 10.00
C SER A 61 -3.84 7.30 11.05
N TYR A 62 -3.52 6.03 10.81
CA TYR A 62 -3.86 4.97 11.74
C TYR A 62 -2.93 4.99 12.97
N PRO A 63 -3.50 4.91 14.19
CA PRO A 63 -2.70 4.95 15.41
C PRO A 63 -1.85 3.69 15.57
N GLU A 64 -0.55 3.89 15.89
CA GLU A 64 0.47 2.83 16.03
C GLU A 64 0.15 1.76 17.09
N ASN A 65 -0.80 2.02 17.98
CA ASN A 65 -1.06 1.20 19.15
C ASN A 65 -1.95 -0.03 18.91
N ARG A 66 -2.10 -0.51 17.66
CA ARG A 66 -2.94 -1.69 17.36
C ARG A 66 -2.22 -2.72 16.48
N LYS A 67 -2.30 -4.00 16.92
CA LYS A 67 -1.87 -5.25 16.24
C LYS A 67 -2.50 -5.52 14.85
N CYS A 68 -3.14 -4.51 14.28
CA CYS A 68 -4.07 -4.66 13.18
C CYS A 68 -3.55 -4.20 11.85
N ILE A 69 -2.49 -3.38 11.77
CA ILE A 69 -1.91 -3.00 10.47
C ILE A 69 -0.76 -3.93 10.12
N GLU A 70 -0.91 -4.58 8.98
CA GLU A 70 0.15 -5.33 8.32
C GLU A 70 1.01 -4.40 7.45
N ARG A 71 2.07 -4.92 6.84
CA ARG A 71 2.97 -4.12 5.99
C ARG A 71 2.72 -4.34 4.52
N ASP A 72 2.17 -5.49 4.17
CA ASP A 72 1.95 -5.93 2.80
C ASP A 72 0.45 -5.93 2.54
N PHE A 73 0.06 -5.33 1.42
CA PHE A 73 -1.35 -5.19 1.08
C PHE A 73 -1.59 -5.50 -0.39
N TRP A 74 -2.56 -6.35 -0.70
CA TRP A 74 -3.08 -6.45 -2.06
C TRP A 74 -3.62 -5.11 -2.55
N ILE A 75 -3.23 -4.77 -3.77
CA ILE A 75 -3.72 -3.61 -4.53
C ILE A 75 -4.23 -4.10 -5.89
N GLY A 76 -4.98 -3.28 -6.62
CA GLY A 76 -5.64 -3.68 -7.86
C GLY A 76 -4.71 -3.88 -9.06
N LEU A 77 -3.38 -3.98 -8.87
CA LEU A 77 -2.42 -4.20 -9.94
C LEU A 77 -2.12 -5.70 -10.05
N HIS A 78 -2.25 -6.26 -11.25
CA HIS A 78 -1.94 -7.65 -11.52
C HIS A 78 -1.34 -7.80 -12.91
N LYS A 79 -0.75 -8.96 -13.17
CA LYS A 79 -0.17 -9.37 -14.44
C LYS A 79 -1.15 -10.27 -15.18
N GLU A 80 -1.38 -9.95 -16.44
CA GLU A 80 -2.16 -10.75 -17.39
C GLU A 80 -1.38 -10.83 -18.69
N ASN A 81 -1.07 -12.04 -19.17
CA ASN A 81 -0.24 -12.27 -20.36
C ASN A 81 1.09 -11.48 -20.31
N ASP A 82 1.80 -11.59 -19.18
CA ASP A 82 3.07 -10.90 -18.90
C ASP A 82 3.04 -9.36 -18.86
N LYS A 83 1.85 -8.75 -18.93
CA LYS A 83 1.68 -7.31 -18.86
C LYS A 83 0.91 -6.92 -17.60
N TYR A 84 1.39 -5.89 -16.92
CA TYR A 84 0.67 -5.35 -15.76
C TYR A 84 -0.52 -4.51 -16.20
N LYS A 85 -1.64 -4.73 -15.52
CA LYS A 85 -2.90 -4.02 -15.70
C LYS A 85 -3.55 -3.79 -14.36
N TRP A 86 -4.26 -2.67 -14.28
CA TRP A 86 -5.15 -2.37 -13.18
C TRP A 86 -6.50 -3.08 -13.39
N LEU A 87 -7.20 -3.39 -12.30
CA LEU A 87 -8.54 -4.00 -12.35
C LEU A 87 -9.58 -3.15 -13.09
N ASP A 88 -9.37 -1.84 -13.22
CA ASP A 88 -10.21 -0.96 -14.03
C ASP A 88 -9.87 -1.00 -15.54
N GLY A 89 -8.98 -1.90 -15.95
CA GLY A 89 -8.47 -2.02 -17.32
C GLY A 89 -7.35 -1.03 -17.67
N GLY A 90 -6.96 -0.15 -16.74
CA GLY A 90 -5.89 0.80 -16.93
C GLY A 90 -4.52 0.14 -17.14
N VAL A 91 -3.68 0.76 -17.95
CA VAL A 91 -2.28 0.32 -18.14
C VAL A 91 -1.43 0.82 -16.97
N TRP A 92 -0.47 0.01 -16.55
CA TRP A 92 0.52 0.41 -15.55
C TRP A 92 1.61 1.31 -16.15
N ASP A 93 1.81 2.47 -15.53
CA ASP A 93 2.95 3.33 -15.80
C ASP A 93 4.09 3.02 -14.81
N GLN A 94 5.11 2.33 -15.31
CA GLN A 94 6.29 1.93 -14.54
C GLN A 94 7.14 3.11 -14.04
N THR A 95 6.96 4.33 -14.57
CA THR A 95 7.71 5.52 -14.14
C THR A 95 7.25 6.05 -12.77
N ILE A 96 6.02 5.71 -12.37
CA ILE A 96 5.41 6.17 -11.12
C ILE A 96 5.95 5.37 -9.93
N THR A 97 5.75 4.06 -9.97
CA THR A 97 6.30 3.12 -8.98
C THR A 97 6.67 1.82 -9.68
N PRO A 98 7.97 1.45 -9.73
CA PRO A 98 8.40 0.17 -10.29
C PRO A 98 7.94 -0.98 -9.39
N VAL A 99 7.56 -2.09 -10.01
CA VAL A 99 7.25 -3.34 -9.29
C VAL A 99 8.52 -4.17 -9.17
N ASP A 100 8.91 -4.50 -7.94
CA ASP A 100 9.97 -5.46 -7.66
C ASP A 100 9.52 -6.86 -8.12
N ASN A 101 10.27 -7.40 -9.08
CA ASN A 101 10.03 -8.69 -9.71
C ASN A 101 10.98 -9.79 -9.18
N SER A 102 11.63 -9.56 -8.04
CA SER A 102 12.53 -10.54 -7.40
C SER A 102 11.79 -11.79 -6.90
N TYR A 103 10.46 -11.70 -6.74
CA TYR A 103 9.59 -12.80 -6.29
C TYR A 103 8.68 -13.25 -7.43
N PRO A 104 8.42 -14.56 -7.58
CA PRO A 104 7.48 -15.05 -8.59
C PRO A 104 6.04 -14.68 -8.20
N GLY A 105 5.27 -14.18 -9.15
CA GLY A 105 3.87 -13.86 -8.89
C GLY A 105 3.21 -13.09 -10.02
N ASN A 106 1.87 -13.15 -10.03
CA ASN A 106 1.05 -12.39 -10.97
C ASN A 106 0.23 -11.31 -10.29
N CYS A 107 0.26 -11.22 -8.95
CA CYS A 107 -0.47 -10.21 -8.20
C CYS A 107 0.54 -9.29 -7.51
N VAL A 108 0.14 -8.05 -7.24
CA VAL A 108 1.04 -7.05 -6.67
C VAL A 108 0.61 -6.66 -5.28
N GLN A 109 1.58 -6.63 -4.37
CA GLN A 109 1.43 -6.08 -3.04
C GLN A 109 2.09 -4.71 -2.94
N LEU A 110 1.46 -3.82 -2.18
CA LEU A 110 2.08 -2.62 -1.67
C LEU A 110 2.72 -2.96 -0.32
N TYR A 111 4.03 -2.78 -0.20
CA TYR A 111 4.76 -2.79 1.06
C TYR A 111 4.83 -1.37 1.61
N TRP A 112 4.32 -1.17 2.82
CA TRP A 112 4.32 0.10 3.52
C TRP A 112 4.90 -0.02 4.93
N VAL A 113 5.73 0.96 5.25
CA VAL A 113 6.25 1.23 6.59
C VAL A 113 6.17 2.73 6.80
N ARG A 114 5.69 3.13 7.98
CA ARG A 114 5.53 4.55 8.34
C ARG A 114 6.83 5.32 8.10
N GLY A 115 6.73 6.46 7.41
CA GLY A 115 7.88 7.31 7.08
C GLY A 115 8.79 6.79 5.98
N MET A 116 8.44 5.67 5.33
CA MET A 116 9.15 5.16 4.15
C MET A 116 8.28 5.31 2.90
N LYS A 117 8.92 5.52 1.74
CA LYS A 117 8.22 5.46 0.45
C LYS A 117 7.64 4.04 0.26
N PRO A 118 6.37 3.90 -0.17
CA PRO A 118 5.80 2.59 -0.45
C PRO A 118 6.57 1.91 -1.58
N ARG A 119 6.64 0.58 -1.53
CA ARG A 119 7.25 -0.25 -2.59
C ARG A 119 6.23 -1.24 -3.09
N TRP A 120 6.31 -1.61 -4.36
CA TRP A 120 5.42 -2.61 -4.93
C TRP A 120 6.22 -3.86 -5.26
N SER A 121 5.68 -5.04 -5.00
CA SER A 121 6.34 -6.32 -5.28
C SER A 121 5.34 -7.34 -5.83
N GLN A 122 5.83 -8.23 -6.69
CA GLN A 122 5.07 -9.41 -7.10
C GLN A 122 4.89 -10.36 -5.91
N GLU A 123 3.74 -11.03 -5.86
CA GLU A 123 3.46 -12.13 -4.95
C GLU A 123 2.50 -13.12 -5.63
N ASN A 124 2.51 -14.36 -5.18
CA ASN A 124 1.58 -15.38 -5.62
C ASN A 124 0.14 -14.96 -5.23
N CYS A 125 -0.76 -14.92 -6.21
CA CYS A 125 -2.14 -14.49 -6.02
C CYS A 125 -2.91 -15.33 -4.97
N SER A 126 -2.46 -16.56 -4.73
CA SER A 126 -3.04 -17.46 -3.73
C SER A 126 -2.54 -17.20 -2.31
N SER A 127 -1.47 -16.41 -2.12
CA SER A 127 -0.95 -16.04 -0.81
C SER A 127 -1.97 -15.21 -0.04
N LEU A 128 -2.05 -15.43 1.28
CA LEU A 128 -2.90 -14.60 2.13
C LEU A 128 -2.17 -13.31 2.46
N SER A 129 -2.84 -12.17 2.28
CA SER A 129 -2.33 -10.86 2.63
C SER A 129 -3.44 -9.97 3.14
N ALA A 130 -3.07 -8.88 3.82
CA ALA A 130 -3.99 -7.78 3.99
C ALA A 130 -4.31 -7.14 2.63
N PHE A 131 -5.35 -6.31 2.57
CA PHE A 131 -5.75 -5.71 1.31
C PHE A 131 -6.42 -4.36 1.50
N LEU A 132 -6.30 -3.54 0.47
CA LEU A 132 -6.82 -2.18 0.44
C LEU A 132 -7.91 -2.09 -0.60
N CYS A 133 -9.13 -1.84 -0.16
CA CYS A 133 -10.21 -1.44 -1.03
C CYS A 133 -10.28 0.09 -1.07
N TYR A 134 -10.49 0.67 -2.25
CA TYR A 134 -10.50 2.12 -2.41
C TYR A 134 -11.59 2.56 -3.38
N THR A 135 -12.33 3.60 -2.98
CA THR A 135 -13.30 4.29 -3.83
C THR A 135 -12.79 5.70 -4.07
N SER A 136 -12.48 6.03 -5.32
CA SER A 136 -12.13 7.39 -5.72
C SER A 136 -13.36 8.30 -5.64
N LEU A 137 -13.19 9.55 -5.22
CA LEU A 137 -14.27 10.54 -5.26
C LEU A 137 -14.70 10.87 -6.70
N THR A 138 -13.82 10.64 -7.67
CA THR A 138 -14.13 10.85 -9.11
C THR A 138 -14.95 9.70 -9.69
N ASP A 139 -14.93 8.53 -9.04
CA ASP A 139 -15.65 7.31 -9.46
C ASP A 139 -16.97 7.12 -8.69
N GLU A 140 -17.32 8.06 -7.79
CA GLU A 140 -18.66 8.11 -7.21
C GLU A 140 -19.64 8.21 -8.39
N PRO A 141 -20.55 7.24 -8.58
CA PRO A 141 -21.50 7.30 -9.67
C PRO A 141 -22.24 8.61 -9.47
N LEU A 142 -22.13 9.50 -10.46
CA LEU A 142 -22.92 10.70 -10.55
C LEU A 142 -24.37 10.26 -10.39
N SER A 143 -24.89 10.31 -9.16
CA SER A 143 -26.28 10.01 -8.88
C SER A 143 -27.03 10.91 -9.82
N THR A 144 -27.68 10.28 -10.80
CA THR A 144 -28.32 10.93 -11.92
C THR A 144 -29.48 11.74 -11.36
N THR A 145 -29.16 12.94 -10.89
CA THR A 145 -30.14 13.99 -10.69
C THR A 145 -30.53 14.37 -12.09
N THR A 146 -31.73 13.98 -12.48
CA THR A 146 -32.38 14.40 -13.71
C THR A 146 -32.46 15.92 -13.69
N VAL A 147 -31.43 16.61 -14.18
CA VAL A 147 -31.45 18.06 -14.36
C VAL A 147 -32.32 18.32 -15.58
N THR A 148 -33.55 18.76 -15.33
CA THR A 148 -34.44 19.32 -16.34
C THR A 148 -33.72 20.45 -17.06
N THR A 149 -33.48 20.24 -18.35
CA THR A 149 -32.83 21.16 -19.28
C THR A 149 -33.66 22.45 -19.39
N PHE A 150 -33.21 23.55 -18.79
CA PHE A 150 -33.60 24.89 -19.20
C PHE A 150 -32.47 25.49 -20.03
N SER A 151 -32.67 25.59 -21.34
CA SER A 151 -31.77 26.30 -22.25
C SER A 151 -31.83 27.80 -21.94
N THR A 152 -30.81 28.35 -21.29
CA THR A 152 -30.61 29.79 -21.22
C THR A 152 -29.30 30.14 -21.93
N LEU A 153 -29.46 30.74 -23.12
CA LEU A 153 -28.40 31.28 -23.95
C LEU A 153 -27.67 32.40 -23.17
N ARG A 154 -26.40 32.21 -22.79
CA ARG A 154 -25.54 33.28 -22.28
C ARG A 154 -24.42 33.60 -23.26
N LYS A 155 -24.43 34.86 -23.65
CA LYS A 155 -23.51 35.58 -24.53
C LYS A 155 -22.13 35.71 -23.87
N SER A 156 -21.10 35.19 -24.53
CA SER A 156 -19.70 35.44 -24.18
C SER A 156 -19.38 36.93 -24.22
N THR A 157 -18.72 37.42 -23.17
CA THR A 157 -17.94 38.67 -23.20
C THR A 157 -16.54 38.32 -22.72
N ALA A 158 -15.58 38.41 -23.64
CA ALA A 158 -14.16 38.28 -23.36
C ALA A 158 -13.69 39.57 -22.68
N THR A 159 -13.00 39.44 -21.54
CA THR A 159 -12.24 40.54 -20.93
C THR A 159 -10.77 40.14 -20.88
N ALA A 160 -9.97 40.95 -21.56
CA ALA A 160 -8.54 40.79 -21.74
C ALA A 160 -7.75 40.87 -20.44
N ALA A 161 -6.67 40.10 -20.39
CA ALA A 161 -5.68 40.07 -19.33
C ALA A 161 -4.83 41.36 -19.30
N SER A 162 -4.52 41.84 -18.10
CA SER A 162 -3.51 42.87 -17.83
C SER A 162 -2.30 42.22 -17.16
N PRO A 163 -1.07 42.48 -17.59
CA PRO A 163 0.14 41.99 -16.93
C PRO A 163 0.47 42.89 -15.72
N GLN A 164 0.59 42.30 -14.53
CA GLN A 164 1.10 42.99 -13.35
C GLN A 164 2.60 42.75 -13.19
N SER A 165 3.34 43.85 -13.13
CA SER A 165 4.77 43.93 -12.88
C SER A 165 5.10 43.57 -11.43
N VAL A 166 5.93 42.55 -11.22
CA VAL A 166 6.47 42.19 -9.90
C VAL A 166 7.76 42.95 -9.64
N SER A 167 7.82 43.62 -8.48
CA SER A 167 8.90 44.49 -8.04
C SER A 167 10.10 43.67 -7.50
N PRO A 168 11.36 44.02 -7.83
CA PRO A 168 12.56 43.18 -7.63
C PRO A 168 13.07 43.01 -6.18
N VAL A 169 12.28 43.34 -5.15
CA VAL A 169 12.75 43.36 -3.74
C VAL A 169 12.58 42.02 -3.02
N LEU A 170 11.80 41.06 -3.55
CA LEU A 170 11.49 39.79 -2.85
C LEU A 170 12.52 38.66 -3.02
N ILE A 171 13.52 38.78 -3.90
CA ILE A 171 14.45 37.69 -4.20
C ILE A 171 15.57 37.55 -3.13
N GLY A 172 15.76 38.55 -2.27
CA GLY A 172 16.81 38.54 -1.23
C GLY A 172 16.52 37.70 0.02
N ALA A 173 15.25 37.43 0.34
CA ALA A 173 14.88 36.74 1.59
C ALA A 173 14.94 35.20 1.49
N ILE A 174 14.74 34.65 0.28
CA ILE A 174 14.64 33.20 0.06
C ILE A 174 16.03 32.55 0.10
N ALA A 175 17.06 33.21 -0.44
CA ALA A 175 18.42 32.69 -0.44
C ALA A 175 19.02 32.58 0.98
N GLY A 176 18.75 33.57 1.85
CA GLY A 176 19.23 33.55 3.23
C GLY A 176 18.56 32.47 4.09
N GLY A 177 17.24 32.27 3.92
CA GLY A 177 16.50 31.25 4.66
C GLY A 177 16.95 29.82 4.33
N VAL A 178 17.18 29.52 3.05
CA VAL A 178 17.65 28.19 2.62
C VAL A 178 19.06 27.91 3.13
N PHE A 179 19.95 28.91 3.13
CA PHE A 179 21.32 28.75 3.64
C PHE A 179 21.36 28.50 5.16
N ALA A 180 20.56 29.25 5.94
CA ALA A 180 20.44 29.04 7.38
C ALA A 180 19.87 27.66 7.73
N LEU A 181 18.88 27.18 6.96
CA LEU A 181 18.26 25.88 7.16
C LEU A 181 19.21 24.72 6.82
N LEU A 182 20.01 24.87 5.74
CA LEU A 182 21.05 23.90 5.39
C LEU A 182 22.16 23.84 6.46
N LEU A 183 22.62 24.98 6.99
CA LEU A 183 23.60 25.00 8.07
C LEU A 183 23.08 24.34 9.36
N ALA A 184 21.81 24.56 9.71
CA ALA A 184 21.18 23.91 10.86
C ALA A 184 21.14 22.38 10.70
N LEU A 185 20.77 21.87 9.52
CA LEU A 185 20.74 20.42 9.24
C LEU A 185 22.14 19.80 9.32
N ILE A 186 23.18 20.48 8.80
CA ILE A 186 24.57 20.01 8.89
C ILE A 186 25.03 19.91 10.35
N LEU A 187 24.72 20.93 11.18
CA LEU A 187 25.04 20.89 12.60
C LEU A 187 24.33 19.75 13.33
N VAL A 188 23.02 19.55 13.08
CA VAL A 188 22.27 18.42 13.66
C VAL A 188 22.90 17.09 13.28
N MET A 189 23.23 16.87 12.00
CA MET A 189 23.90 15.64 11.57
C MET A 189 25.26 15.45 12.23
N TYR A 190 26.06 16.51 12.35
CA TYR A 190 27.35 16.46 13.04
C TYR A 190 27.19 16.05 14.52
N PHE A 191 26.25 16.67 15.24
CA PHE A 191 25.98 16.32 16.64
C PHE A 191 25.39 14.91 16.80
N CYS A 192 24.51 14.46 15.91
CA CYS A 192 23.97 13.10 15.91
C CYS A 192 25.08 12.06 15.68
N ARG A 193 26.01 12.31 14.74
CA ARG A 193 27.16 11.41 14.51
C ARG A 193 28.10 11.38 15.71
N LYS A 194 28.40 12.55 16.31
CA LYS A 194 29.25 12.65 17.50
C LYS A 194 28.62 11.97 18.72
N ARG A 195 27.30 12.08 18.90
CA ARG A 195 26.57 11.39 19.96
C ARG A 195 26.57 9.88 19.76
N LYS A 196 26.40 9.40 18.52
CA LYS A 196 26.47 7.97 18.19
C LYS A 196 27.85 7.38 18.49
N GLN A 197 28.93 8.11 18.19
CA GLN A 197 30.29 7.68 18.54
C GLN A 197 30.51 7.57 20.06
N ARG A 198 29.92 8.47 20.87
CA ARG A 198 30.00 8.36 22.33
C ARG A 198 29.28 7.12 22.87
N ASN A 199 28.16 6.72 22.27
CA ASN A 199 27.44 5.52 22.70
C ASN A 199 28.16 4.22 22.30
N GLN A 200 28.96 4.20 21.23
CA GLN A 200 29.72 3.01 20.84
C GLN A 200 30.96 2.77 21.71
N ASN A 201 31.49 3.80 22.38
CA ASN A 201 32.63 3.68 23.29
C ASN A 201 32.23 3.41 24.76
N LEU A 202 30.93 3.36 25.08
CA LEU A 202 30.41 3.06 26.41
C LEU A 202 29.93 1.60 26.52
N SER A 203 30.79 0.67 26.10
CA SER A 203 30.59 -0.75 26.38
C SER A 203 31.89 -1.35 26.94
N PRO A 204 31.98 -1.54 28.27
CA PRO A 204 32.88 -2.52 28.84
C PRO A 204 32.11 -3.65 29.55
N ALA A 205 32.42 -4.87 29.09
CA ALA A 205 32.61 -6.10 29.87
C ALA A 205 31.43 -6.99 30.31
N GLN A 206 31.76 -8.30 30.26
CA GLN A 206 31.12 -9.54 30.76
C GLN A 206 29.96 -10.10 29.91
N ASN A 207 29.98 -11.33 29.39
CA ASN A 207 30.67 -12.55 29.83
C ASN A 207 30.72 -13.59 28.67
N PRO A 208 31.74 -14.46 28.52
CA PRO A 208 31.72 -15.60 27.61
C PRO A 208 31.14 -16.86 28.28
N GLU A 209 30.73 -17.81 27.43
CA GLU A 209 30.40 -19.22 27.73
C GLU A 209 29.16 -19.52 28.59
N VAL A 210 28.05 -19.88 27.93
CA VAL A 210 27.38 -21.16 28.22
C VAL A 210 26.98 -21.80 26.90
N ASN A 211 27.68 -22.88 26.60
CA ASN A 211 27.41 -23.88 25.59
C ASN A 211 26.07 -24.58 25.93
N MET A 212 25.07 -24.52 25.06
CA MET A 212 23.97 -25.50 25.08
C MET A 212 23.55 -25.83 23.66
N SER A 213 24.20 -26.87 23.14
CA SER A 213 23.75 -27.66 22.02
C SER A 213 22.40 -28.29 22.34
N LEU A 214 21.36 -27.89 21.62
CA LEU A 214 20.12 -28.66 21.52
C LEU A 214 19.89 -28.98 20.05
N ASN A 215 20.45 -30.13 19.70
CA ASN A 215 20.22 -30.89 18.48
C ASN A 215 18.76 -31.35 18.47
N PHE A 216 17.91 -30.71 17.67
CA PHE A 216 16.60 -31.24 17.31
C PHE A 216 16.63 -31.57 15.82
N ASN A 217 16.79 -32.84 15.52
CA ASN A 217 16.51 -33.39 14.20
C ASN A 217 15.04 -33.87 14.16
N PRO A 218 14.35 -33.75 13.01
CA PRO A 218 12.91 -33.92 12.90
C PRO A 218 12.53 -35.40 12.78
N MET A 219 11.50 -35.81 13.51
CA MET A 219 10.87 -37.13 13.33
C MET A 219 9.83 -37.02 12.22
N TYR A 220 9.97 -37.84 11.18
CA TYR A 220 8.99 -37.99 10.11
C TYR A 220 7.82 -38.89 10.53
N GLU A 221 6.66 -38.52 9.99
CA GLU A 221 5.33 -39.11 10.11
C GLU A 221 5.24 -40.42 9.29
N GLU A 222 4.81 -41.51 9.94
CA GLU A 222 4.62 -42.84 9.33
C GLU A 222 3.16 -42.96 8.84
N SER A 223 3.01 -43.02 7.52
CA SER A 223 1.75 -43.17 6.80
C SER A 223 1.18 -44.58 6.91
N ALA A 224 -0.11 -44.67 7.24
CA ALA A 224 -0.93 -45.86 7.16
C ALA A 224 -1.00 -46.41 5.72
N GLN A 225 -0.72 -47.71 5.55
CA GLN A 225 -1.10 -48.45 4.35
C GLN A 225 -2.34 -49.30 4.62
N GLU A 226 -3.45 -48.83 4.07
CA GLU A 226 -4.72 -49.51 3.93
C GLU A 226 -4.60 -50.64 2.88
N LYS A 227 -4.60 -51.89 3.33
CA LYS A 227 -4.67 -53.08 2.47
C LYS A 227 -6.14 -53.34 2.12
N ILE A 228 -6.57 -52.95 0.94
CA ILE A 228 -7.84 -53.41 0.34
C ILE A 228 -7.51 -54.40 -0.78
N ASN A 229 -8.02 -55.63 -0.63
CA ASN A 229 -8.01 -56.70 -1.64
C ASN A 229 -8.76 -56.29 -2.91
N PRO A 230 -8.37 -56.87 -4.05
CA PRO A 230 -9.34 -57.54 -4.93
C PRO A 230 -8.92 -59.01 -5.16
N ILE A 231 -9.74 -59.99 -4.74
CA ILE A 231 -10.88 -60.57 -5.48
C ILE A 231 -10.45 -61.22 -6.81
N TYR A 232 -10.57 -62.54 -6.82
CA TYR A 232 -10.47 -63.48 -7.94
C TYR A 232 -11.36 -63.11 -9.14
N ASN A 233 -10.88 -63.40 -10.35
CA ASN A 233 -11.60 -63.97 -11.50
C ASN A 233 -10.52 -64.51 -12.46
N MET A 234 -10.40 -65.83 -12.63
CA MET A 234 -11.10 -66.67 -13.63
C MET A 234 -11.06 -66.06 -15.04
N ASP A 235 -10.26 -66.63 -15.94
CA ASP A 235 -10.77 -67.46 -17.05
C ASP A 235 -9.68 -67.81 -18.10
N ILE A 236 -9.84 -69.04 -18.62
CA ILE A 236 -9.26 -69.69 -19.84
C ILE A 236 -7.95 -70.47 -19.67
#